data_AF-A0A1I4QWZ4-F1
#
_entry.id   AF-A0A1I4QWZ4-F1
#
_cell.length_a   1.000
_cell.length_b   1.000
_cell.length_c   1.000
_cell.angle_alpha   90.00
_cell.angle_beta   90.00
_cell.angle_gamma   90.00
#
_symmetry.space_group_name_H-M   'P 1'
#
loop_
_entity.id
_entity.type
_entity.pdbx_description
1 polymer ?
#
loop_
_entity_poly.entity_id
_entity_poly.type
_entity_poly.pdbx_seq_one_letter_code
_entity_poly.pdbx_strand_id
1 'polypeptide(L)'
;MKIDRLAERYLLGALETLGGGGFDFTPNLILEPARLDQSDLDAIVMWLVGASYVNVISENAAGTAEVIELTGRGLEYAEHLRETSGSKLDRDTYLHNVLVRWACNQSPPGGSASLQMFAASDDWWFSGTEVTWDEVDAAVDYLEAKGLLVVARAIGATHIRPTPLGADFARSKQMLRTFMSSQQPNSSTVTNNYHNSNIVRGDARGSNFASGDNATQTVNHGVDADAFAALITQPRDVVPHLELSQEDREDLTEEIDTLAGEQTDPGAARRTWRRVKRIIVPAATTVLAEQAVQAAIAGGTGLLG
;
A
#
# COMPACT_ATOMS: atom_id res chain seq x y z
N MET A 1 -17.73 -18.36 2.25
CA MET A 1 -16.75 -17.35 2.68
C MET A 1 -15.41 -17.99 2.92
N LYS A 2 -14.30 -17.34 2.58
CA LYS A 2 -12.96 -17.87 2.89
C LYS A 2 -12.72 -17.91 4.40
N ILE A 3 -12.05 -18.97 4.86
CA ILE A 3 -11.86 -19.25 6.29
C ILE A 3 -10.97 -18.23 7.00
N ASP A 4 -10.03 -17.62 6.28
CA ASP A 4 -9.18 -16.53 6.79
C ASP A 4 -10.02 -15.30 7.18
N ARG A 5 -11.00 -14.91 6.36
CA ARG A 5 -11.91 -13.79 6.66
C ARG A 5 -12.80 -14.05 7.87
N LEU A 6 -13.32 -15.28 7.98
CA LEU A 6 -14.06 -15.73 9.16
C LEU A 6 -13.19 -15.66 10.42
N ALA A 7 -11.93 -16.10 10.32
CA ALA A 7 -10.97 -16.07 11.42
C ALA A 7 -10.57 -14.64 11.84
N GLU A 8 -10.39 -13.72 10.89
CA GLU A 8 -10.14 -12.29 11.19
C GLU A 8 -11.29 -11.68 12.01
N ARG A 9 -12.55 -11.93 11.59
CA ARG A 9 -13.75 -11.49 12.31
C ARG A 9 -13.82 -12.07 13.72
N TYR A 10 -13.53 -13.37 13.83
CA TYR A 10 -13.51 -14.06 15.10
C TYR A 10 -12.48 -13.44 16.06
N LEU A 11 -11.24 -13.20 15.60
CA LEU A 11 -10.19 -12.61 16.43
C LEU A 11 -10.52 -11.18 16.89
N LEU A 12 -11.11 -10.36 16.00
CA LEU A 12 -11.56 -9.02 16.36
C LEU A 12 -12.67 -9.08 17.41
N GLY A 13 -13.66 -9.96 17.22
CA GLY A 13 -14.73 -10.18 18.20
C GLY A 13 -14.20 -10.71 19.55
N ALA A 14 -13.18 -11.57 19.54
CA ALA A 14 -12.52 -12.03 20.75
C ALA A 14 -11.83 -10.89 21.48
N LEU A 15 -11.08 -10.04 20.77
CA LEU A 15 -10.42 -8.86 21.34
C LEU A 15 -11.43 -7.91 22.00
N GLU A 16 -12.56 -7.65 21.34
CA GLU A 16 -13.62 -6.77 21.85
C GLU A 16 -14.34 -7.38 23.07
N THR A 17 -14.60 -8.68 23.04
CA THR A 17 -15.33 -9.39 24.11
C THR A 17 -14.51 -9.55 25.38
N LEU A 18 -13.21 -9.82 25.24
CA LEU A 18 -12.32 -10.08 26.38
C LEU A 18 -11.85 -8.81 27.08
N GLY A 19 -11.95 -7.64 26.43
CA GLY A 19 -11.68 -6.34 27.05
C GLY A 19 -10.27 -6.21 27.66
N GLY A 20 -9.32 -7.04 27.23
CA GLY A 20 -7.96 -7.11 27.76
C GLY A 20 -7.79 -7.91 29.07
N GLY A 21 -8.83 -8.61 29.55
CA GLY A 21 -8.78 -9.42 30.77
C GLY A 21 -9.07 -10.90 30.52
N GLY A 22 -8.09 -11.76 30.80
CA GLY A 22 -8.19 -13.20 30.60
C GLY A 22 -8.06 -13.60 29.13
N PHE A 23 -7.17 -14.54 28.83
CA PHE A 23 -6.97 -15.03 27.47
C PHE A 23 -7.72 -16.34 27.20
N ASP A 24 -8.30 -16.95 28.23
CA ASP A 24 -9.05 -18.20 28.14
C ASP A 24 -10.56 -17.94 28.01
N PHE A 25 -11.21 -18.55 27.02
CA PHE A 25 -12.63 -18.38 26.77
C PHE A 25 -13.26 -19.57 26.04
N THR A 26 -14.57 -19.70 26.17
CA THR A 26 -15.34 -20.68 25.40
C THR A 26 -15.54 -20.16 23.97
N PRO A 27 -15.23 -20.94 22.92
CA PRO A 27 -15.26 -20.45 21.54
C PRO A 27 -16.62 -19.87 21.09
N ASN A 28 -17.72 -20.47 21.57
CA ASN A 28 -19.08 -20.01 21.25
C ASN A 28 -19.39 -18.57 21.70
N LEU A 29 -18.66 -18.05 22.70
CA LEU A 29 -18.88 -16.70 23.23
C LEU A 29 -18.65 -15.61 22.16
N ILE A 30 -17.81 -15.90 21.18
CA ILE A 30 -17.35 -14.92 20.18
C ILE A 30 -18.24 -14.88 18.93
N LEU A 31 -19.10 -15.90 18.73
CA LEU A 31 -19.90 -16.02 17.52
C LEU A 31 -20.86 -14.84 17.32
N GLU A 32 -21.62 -14.47 18.36
CA GLU A 32 -22.54 -13.34 18.31
C GLU A 32 -21.81 -11.99 18.07
N PRO A 33 -20.80 -11.60 18.86
CA PRO A 33 -20.01 -10.39 18.62
C PRO A 33 -19.42 -10.31 17.20
N ALA A 34 -18.90 -11.43 16.70
CA ALA A 34 -18.29 -11.50 15.38
C ALA A 34 -19.30 -11.72 14.23
N ARG A 35 -20.60 -11.86 14.54
CA ARG A 35 -21.70 -12.19 13.60
C ARG A 35 -21.48 -13.49 12.79
N LEU A 36 -20.91 -14.49 13.43
CA LEU A 36 -20.51 -15.76 12.82
C LEU A 36 -21.52 -16.87 13.12
N ASP A 37 -21.66 -17.79 12.17
CA ASP A 37 -22.53 -18.95 12.33
C ASP A 37 -21.83 -20.07 13.11
N GLN A 38 -22.58 -20.78 13.95
CA GLN A 38 -22.08 -21.93 14.70
C GLN A 38 -21.48 -23.02 13.80
N SER A 39 -21.99 -23.16 12.57
CA SER A 39 -21.51 -24.15 11.59
C SER A 39 -20.07 -23.93 11.15
N ASP A 40 -19.54 -22.71 11.28
CA ASP A 40 -18.19 -22.37 10.85
C ASP A 40 -17.15 -22.48 11.98
N LEU A 41 -17.61 -22.59 13.23
CA LEU A 41 -16.76 -22.47 14.41
C LEU A 41 -15.60 -23.46 14.43
N ASP A 42 -15.87 -24.74 14.19
CA ASP A 42 -14.83 -25.78 14.23
C ASP A 42 -13.74 -25.51 13.17
N ALA A 43 -14.14 -25.07 11.97
CA ALA A 43 -13.21 -24.71 10.91
C ALA A 43 -12.38 -23.48 11.28
N ILE A 44 -13.01 -22.49 11.92
CA ILE A 44 -12.34 -21.25 12.37
C ILE A 44 -11.31 -21.58 13.45
N VAL A 45 -11.73 -22.30 14.50
CA VAL A 45 -10.85 -22.69 15.60
C VAL A 45 -9.69 -23.54 15.09
N MET A 46 -9.94 -24.53 14.24
CA MET A 46 -8.89 -25.36 13.64
C MET A 46 -7.89 -24.51 12.83
N TRP A 47 -8.37 -23.52 12.07
CA TRP A 47 -7.50 -22.60 11.33
C TRP A 47 -6.66 -21.72 12.27
N LEU A 48 -7.27 -21.17 13.32
CA LEU A 48 -6.60 -20.32 14.30
C LEU A 48 -5.53 -21.09 15.10
N VAL A 49 -5.80 -22.34 15.46
CA VAL A 49 -4.83 -23.25 16.10
C VAL A 49 -3.68 -23.52 15.13
N GLY A 50 -3.98 -23.85 13.87
CA GLY A 50 -2.98 -24.08 12.83
C GLY A 50 -2.09 -22.86 12.56
N ALA A 51 -2.64 -21.65 12.71
CA ALA A 51 -1.91 -20.39 12.60
C ALA A 51 -1.21 -19.95 13.91
N SER A 52 -1.38 -20.70 15.00
CA SER A 52 -0.87 -20.39 16.34
C SER A 52 -1.39 -19.08 16.95
N TYR A 53 -2.60 -18.68 16.56
CA TYR A 53 -3.28 -17.53 17.16
C TYR A 53 -4.08 -17.90 18.42
N VAL A 54 -4.50 -19.15 18.53
CA VAL A 54 -5.15 -19.69 19.73
C VAL A 54 -4.58 -21.06 20.10
N ASN A 55 -4.61 -21.41 21.38
CA ASN A 55 -4.34 -22.75 21.89
C ASN A 55 -5.63 -23.40 22.38
N VAL A 56 -5.75 -24.72 22.26
CA VAL A 56 -6.84 -25.46 22.90
C VAL A 56 -6.39 -25.85 24.31
N ILE A 57 -7.11 -25.37 25.32
CA ILE A 57 -6.83 -25.68 26.73
C ILE A 57 -7.58 -26.95 27.17
N SER A 58 -8.82 -27.12 26.69
CA SER A 58 -9.60 -28.32 26.93
C SER A 58 -10.53 -28.62 25.76
N GLU A 59 -10.80 -29.91 25.57
CA GLU A 59 -11.74 -30.44 24.60
C GLU A 59 -12.85 -31.20 25.33
N ASN A 60 -14.06 -31.16 24.77
CA ASN A 60 -15.16 -31.97 25.27
C ASN A 60 -15.03 -33.43 24.81
N ALA A 61 -15.97 -34.28 25.22
CA ALA A 61 -15.99 -35.70 24.86
C ALA A 61 -16.11 -35.99 23.35
N ALA A 62 -16.50 -35.01 22.54
CA ALA A 62 -16.58 -35.10 21.09
C ALA A 62 -15.27 -34.64 20.39
N GLY A 63 -14.26 -34.21 21.15
CA GLY A 63 -13.00 -33.68 20.61
C GLY A 63 -13.12 -32.26 20.06
N THR A 64 -14.17 -31.51 20.42
CA THR A 64 -14.27 -30.08 20.06
C THR A 64 -13.78 -29.21 21.20
N ALA A 65 -13.13 -28.11 20.85
CA ALA A 65 -12.52 -27.20 21.82
C ALA A 65 -13.60 -26.59 22.73
N GLU A 66 -13.50 -26.86 24.04
CA GLU A 66 -14.40 -26.34 25.06
C GLU A 66 -13.87 -25.02 25.63
N VAL A 67 -12.55 -24.93 25.83
CA VAL A 67 -11.86 -23.73 26.25
C VAL A 67 -10.63 -23.53 25.36
N ILE A 68 -10.49 -22.32 24.82
CA ILE A 68 -9.32 -21.90 24.06
C ILE A 68 -8.66 -20.69 24.72
N GLU A 69 -7.35 -20.58 24.54
CA GLU A 69 -6.53 -19.45 24.99
C GLU A 69 -6.08 -18.63 23.78
N LEU A 70 -6.25 -17.30 23.81
CA LEU A 70 -5.64 -16.40 22.84
C LEU A 70 -4.14 -16.30 23.10
N THR A 71 -3.31 -16.65 22.12
CA THR A 71 -1.85 -16.55 22.28
C THR A 71 -1.41 -15.08 22.19
N GLY A 72 -0.20 -14.76 22.65
CA GLY A 72 0.38 -13.42 22.46
C GLY A 72 0.43 -13.01 20.98
N ARG A 73 0.72 -13.96 20.08
CA ARG A 73 0.67 -13.73 18.62
C ARG A 73 -0.75 -13.47 18.12
N GLY A 74 -1.74 -14.20 18.65
CA GLY A 74 -3.15 -13.97 18.34
C GLY A 74 -3.61 -12.59 18.78
N LEU A 75 -3.18 -12.14 19.95
CA LEU A 75 -3.44 -10.79 20.47
C LEU A 75 -2.82 -9.72 19.59
N GLU A 76 -1.52 -9.80 19.30
CA GLU A 76 -0.82 -8.87 18.41
C GLU A 76 -1.49 -8.78 17.04
N TYR A 77 -1.90 -9.92 16.47
CA TYR A 77 -2.59 -9.95 15.19
C TYR A 77 -3.99 -9.34 15.28
N ALA A 78 -4.76 -9.61 16.34
CA ALA A 78 -6.07 -9.00 16.55
C ALA A 78 -5.97 -7.47 16.74
N GLU A 79 -4.96 -6.99 17.46
CA GLU A 79 -4.69 -5.55 17.61
C GLU A 79 -4.31 -4.91 16.27
N HIS A 80 -3.46 -5.58 15.48
CA HIS A 80 -3.13 -5.13 14.14
C HIS A 80 -4.37 -5.07 13.23
N LEU A 81 -5.28 -6.05 13.32
CA LEU A 81 -6.56 -6.01 12.60
C LEU A 81 -7.42 -4.82 13.02
N ARG A 82 -7.50 -4.54 14.33
CA ARG A 82 -8.23 -3.38 14.87
C ARG A 82 -7.65 -2.06 14.38
N GLU A 83 -6.33 -1.91 14.39
CA GLU A 83 -5.65 -0.70 13.88
C GLU A 83 -5.88 -0.53 12.38
N THR A 84 -5.67 -1.61 11.61
CA THR A 84 -5.79 -1.59 10.15
C THR A 84 -7.24 -1.35 9.72
N SER A 85 -8.20 -1.98 10.39
CA SER A 85 -9.63 -1.78 10.09
C SER A 85 -10.12 -0.37 10.38
N GLY A 86 -9.47 0.37 11.28
CA GLY A 86 -9.74 1.79 11.55
C GLY A 86 -9.01 2.77 10.62
N SER A 87 -8.02 2.30 9.84
CA SER A 87 -7.23 3.13 8.94
C SER A 87 -7.99 3.42 7.64
N LYS A 88 -8.46 4.66 7.49
CA LYS A 88 -9.14 5.11 6.26
C LYS A 88 -8.29 4.86 5.01
N LEU A 89 -6.98 5.14 5.08
CA LEU A 89 -6.08 4.96 3.95
C LEU A 89 -5.97 3.50 3.50
N ASP A 90 -5.93 2.57 4.46
CA ASP A 90 -5.81 1.14 4.16
C ASP A 90 -7.13 0.58 3.61
N ARG A 91 -8.26 1.05 4.13
CA ARG A 91 -9.60 0.71 3.60
C ARG A 91 -9.80 1.22 2.17
N ASP A 92 -9.44 2.47 1.90
CA ASP A 92 -9.48 3.04 0.55
C ASP A 92 -8.58 2.22 -0.39
N THR A 93 -7.35 1.94 0.06
CA THR A 93 -6.39 1.12 -0.71
C THR A 93 -6.96 -0.26 -1.00
N TYR A 94 -7.56 -0.92 -0.01
CA TYR A 94 -8.20 -2.22 -0.17
C TYR A 94 -9.31 -2.18 -1.24
N LEU A 95 -10.27 -1.27 -1.10
CA LEU A 95 -11.41 -1.15 -2.01
C LEU A 95 -10.98 -0.85 -3.44
N HIS A 96 -10.01 0.06 -3.64
CA HIS A 96 -9.44 0.36 -4.95
C HIS A 96 -8.85 -0.87 -5.65
N ASN A 97 -8.32 -1.83 -4.89
CA ASN A 97 -7.75 -3.05 -5.46
C ASN A 97 -8.82 -4.14 -5.69
N VAL A 98 -9.73 -4.31 -4.74
CA VAL A 98 -10.68 -5.42 -4.71
C VAL A 98 -11.86 -5.19 -5.66
N LEU A 99 -12.44 -3.99 -5.72
CA LEU A 99 -13.67 -3.73 -6.49
C LEU A 99 -13.51 -4.07 -7.98
N VAL A 100 -12.40 -3.67 -8.61
CA VAL A 100 -12.17 -3.94 -10.04
C VAL A 100 -12.00 -5.44 -10.29
N ARG A 101 -11.28 -6.15 -9.40
CA ARG A 101 -11.05 -7.59 -9.49
C ARG A 101 -12.34 -8.36 -9.31
N TRP A 102 -13.11 -8.01 -8.28
CA TRP A 102 -14.43 -8.55 -8.04
C TRP A 102 -15.35 -8.35 -9.26
N ALA A 103 -15.43 -7.12 -9.78
CA ALA A 103 -16.27 -6.82 -10.94
C ALA A 103 -15.83 -7.61 -12.18
N CYS A 104 -14.52 -7.82 -12.37
CA CYS A 104 -13.99 -8.65 -13.46
C CYS A 104 -14.36 -10.12 -13.34
N ASN A 105 -14.45 -10.64 -12.12
CA ASN A 105 -14.81 -12.05 -11.87
C ASN A 105 -16.33 -12.28 -11.95
N GLN A 106 -17.13 -11.29 -11.56
CA GLN A 106 -18.59 -11.43 -11.45
C GLN A 106 -19.36 -10.89 -12.67
N SER A 107 -18.76 -10.04 -13.50
CA SER A 107 -19.44 -9.53 -14.70
C SER A 107 -19.54 -10.64 -15.76
N PRO A 108 -20.76 -10.97 -16.26
CA PRO A 108 -20.88 -11.86 -17.40
C PRO A 108 -20.27 -11.20 -18.65
N PRO A 109 -19.94 -11.97 -19.71
CA PRO A 109 -19.39 -11.40 -20.95
C PRO A 109 -20.28 -10.26 -21.50
N GLY A 110 -19.73 -9.05 -21.54
CA GLY A 110 -20.44 -7.85 -21.98
C GLY A 110 -21.44 -7.24 -20.97
N GLY A 111 -21.59 -7.83 -19.79
CA GLY A 111 -22.49 -7.35 -18.74
C GLY A 111 -21.81 -6.50 -17.67
N SER A 112 -22.54 -6.24 -16.60
CA SER A 112 -22.10 -5.48 -15.43
C SER A 112 -22.46 -6.23 -14.14
N ALA A 113 -21.70 -5.99 -13.08
CA ALA A 113 -21.92 -6.58 -11.77
C ALA A 113 -22.63 -5.56 -10.86
N SER A 114 -23.60 -6.03 -10.07
CA SER A 114 -24.37 -5.19 -9.13
C SER A 114 -23.60 -5.00 -7.82
N LEU A 115 -23.45 -3.76 -7.35
CA LEU A 115 -22.80 -3.52 -6.06
C LEU A 115 -23.54 -4.15 -4.87
N GLN A 116 -24.84 -4.43 -5.00
CA GLN A 116 -25.58 -5.20 -3.99
C GLN A 116 -25.04 -6.64 -3.88
N MET A 117 -24.60 -7.24 -4.99
CA MET A 117 -23.92 -8.54 -4.95
C MET A 117 -22.52 -8.43 -4.33
N PHE A 118 -21.85 -7.29 -4.45
CA PHE A 118 -20.57 -7.04 -3.78
C PHE A 118 -20.73 -7.03 -2.26
N ALA A 119 -21.77 -6.36 -1.75
CA ALA A 119 -22.08 -6.34 -0.31
C ALA A 119 -22.42 -7.73 0.27
N ALA A 120 -22.90 -8.65 -0.56
CA ALA A 120 -23.13 -10.05 -0.17
C ALA A 120 -21.89 -10.95 -0.32
N SER A 121 -20.75 -10.41 -0.75
CA SER A 121 -19.54 -11.19 -1.03
C SER A 121 -18.51 -11.09 0.09
N ASP A 122 -17.58 -12.04 0.12
CA ASP A 122 -16.44 -12.04 1.06
C ASP A 122 -15.59 -10.77 0.95
N ASP A 123 -15.57 -10.15 -0.23
CA ASP A 123 -14.79 -8.96 -0.51
C ASP A 123 -15.37 -7.70 0.19
N TRP A 124 -16.58 -7.76 0.75
CA TRP A 124 -17.18 -6.74 1.61
C TRP A 124 -16.47 -6.58 2.96
N TRP A 125 -15.63 -7.54 3.35
CA TRP A 125 -14.96 -7.55 4.64
C TRP A 125 -13.48 -7.17 4.51
N PHE A 126 -13.06 -6.23 5.35
CA PHE A 126 -11.67 -5.79 5.46
C PHE A 126 -11.20 -5.86 6.91
N SER A 127 -10.17 -6.66 7.16
CA SER A 127 -9.53 -6.84 8.47
C SER A 127 -10.55 -7.08 9.59
N GLY A 128 -11.48 -8.02 9.35
CA GLY A 128 -12.52 -8.38 10.32
C GLY A 128 -13.74 -7.45 10.40
N THR A 129 -13.76 -6.33 9.65
CA THR A 129 -14.87 -5.36 9.66
C THR A 129 -15.55 -5.22 8.30
N GLU A 130 -16.83 -4.88 8.28
CA GLU A 130 -17.54 -4.55 7.05
C GLU A 130 -17.02 -3.22 6.48
N VAL A 131 -16.90 -3.14 5.15
CA VAL A 131 -16.80 -1.84 4.46
C VAL A 131 -18.15 -1.13 4.48
N THR A 132 -18.16 0.19 4.39
CA THR A 132 -19.39 0.97 4.36
C THR A 132 -19.77 1.35 2.94
N TRP A 133 -21.05 1.65 2.71
CA TRP A 133 -21.50 2.12 1.40
C TRP A 133 -20.81 3.42 0.96
N ASP A 134 -20.58 4.35 1.89
CA ASP A 134 -19.89 5.62 1.60
C ASP A 134 -18.46 5.38 1.10
N GLU A 135 -17.75 4.41 1.69
CA GLU A 135 -16.40 4.03 1.27
C GLU A 135 -16.41 3.37 -0.11
N VAL A 136 -17.39 2.51 -0.37
CA VAL A 136 -17.57 1.85 -1.67
C VAL A 136 -17.91 2.86 -2.75
N ASP A 137 -18.83 3.79 -2.50
CA ASP A 137 -19.19 4.85 -3.45
C ASP A 137 -17.99 5.75 -3.75
N ALA A 138 -17.23 6.17 -2.73
CA ALA A 138 -16.01 6.95 -2.92
C ALA A 138 -14.95 6.20 -3.75
N ALA A 139 -14.77 4.90 -3.49
CA ALA A 139 -13.85 4.06 -4.25
C ALA A 139 -14.32 3.87 -5.70
N VAL A 140 -15.63 3.70 -5.93
CA VAL A 140 -16.21 3.60 -7.28
C VAL A 140 -16.00 4.89 -8.06
N ASP A 141 -16.26 6.04 -7.47
CA ASP A 141 -16.02 7.36 -8.07
C ASP A 141 -14.55 7.54 -8.44
N TYR A 142 -13.63 7.15 -7.54
CA TYR A 142 -12.19 7.19 -7.81
C TYR A 142 -11.80 6.28 -8.98
N LEU A 143 -12.28 5.04 -9.00
CA LEU A 143 -11.94 4.06 -10.03
C LEU A 143 -12.56 4.39 -11.40
N GLU A 144 -13.76 4.99 -11.41
CA GLU A 144 -14.37 5.58 -12.61
C GLU A 144 -13.51 6.73 -13.15
N ALA A 145 -13.09 7.66 -12.28
CA ALA A 145 -12.22 8.77 -12.65
C ALA A 145 -10.83 8.32 -13.17
N LYS A 146 -10.33 7.16 -12.70
CA LYS A 146 -9.11 6.53 -13.22
C LYS A 146 -9.33 5.71 -14.49
N GLY A 147 -10.56 5.63 -15.00
CA GLY A 147 -10.89 4.89 -16.21
C GLY A 147 -10.77 3.37 -16.07
N LEU A 148 -10.86 2.84 -14.84
CA LEU A 148 -10.80 1.39 -14.57
C LEU A 148 -12.19 0.75 -14.52
N LEU A 149 -13.21 1.54 -14.18
CA LEU A 149 -14.60 1.13 -14.16
C LEU A 149 -15.45 2.03 -15.06
N VAL A 150 -16.52 1.45 -15.59
CA VAL A 150 -17.69 2.16 -16.12
C VAL A 150 -18.83 1.93 -15.14
N VAL A 151 -19.48 3.00 -14.70
CA VAL A 151 -20.55 2.94 -13.70
C VAL A 151 -21.89 3.27 -14.36
N ALA A 152 -22.87 2.41 -14.16
CA ALA A 152 -24.27 2.66 -14.52
C ALA A 152 -25.07 2.86 -13.23
N ARG A 153 -25.47 4.10 -12.98
CA ARG A 153 -26.26 4.49 -11.81
C ARG A 153 -27.74 4.53 -12.21
N ALA A 154 -28.54 3.60 -11.68
CA ALA A 154 -29.99 3.59 -11.79
C ALA A 154 -30.61 3.86 -10.41
N ILE A 155 -31.89 4.26 -10.39
CA ILE A 155 -32.60 4.52 -9.12
C ILE A 155 -32.59 3.23 -8.29
N GLY A 156 -31.88 3.25 -7.15
CA GLY A 156 -31.77 2.13 -6.22
C GLY A 156 -30.81 1.01 -6.61
N ALA A 157 -30.07 1.13 -7.73
CA ALA A 157 -29.11 0.11 -8.15
C ALA A 157 -27.90 0.73 -8.86
N THR A 158 -26.71 0.40 -8.39
CA THR A 158 -25.44 0.78 -9.03
C THR A 158 -24.79 -0.46 -9.59
N HIS A 159 -24.53 -0.43 -10.89
CA HIS A 159 -23.85 -1.49 -11.60
C HIS A 159 -22.49 -1.00 -12.08
N ILE A 160 -21.46 -1.84 -11.91
CA ILE A 160 -20.10 -1.54 -12.34
C ILE A 160 -19.63 -2.57 -13.36
N ARG A 161 -18.83 -2.11 -14.32
CA ARG A 161 -18.19 -2.96 -15.32
C ARG A 161 -16.73 -2.54 -15.49
N PRO A 162 -15.76 -3.47 -15.47
CA PRO A 162 -14.37 -3.13 -15.78
C PRO A 162 -14.23 -2.60 -17.21
N THR A 163 -13.41 -1.57 -17.38
CA THR A 163 -12.91 -1.17 -18.71
C THR A 163 -11.85 -2.17 -19.18
N PRO A 164 -11.37 -2.09 -20.45
CA PRO A 164 -10.21 -2.88 -20.86
C PRO A 164 -8.99 -2.68 -19.94
N LEU A 165 -8.71 -1.44 -19.53
CA LEU A 165 -7.65 -1.12 -18.58
C LEU A 165 -7.90 -1.73 -17.20
N GLY A 166 -9.16 -1.69 -16.73
CA GLY A 166 -9.56 -2.34 -15.48
C GLY A 166 -9.41 -3.86 -15.52
N ALA A 167 -9.70 -4.49 -16.66
CA ALA A 167 -9.49 -5.92 -16.85
C ALA A 167 -8.00 -6.29 -16.84
N ASP A 168 -7.14 -5.47 -17.45
CA ASP A 168 -5.69 -5.66 -17.42
C ASP A 168 -5.14 -5.47 -16.00
N PHE A 169 -5.64 -4.47 -15.27
CA PHE A 169 -5.33 -4.29 -13.86
C PHE A 169 -5.69 -5.53 -13.05
N ALA A 170 -6.93 -6.03 -13.18
CA ALA A 170 -7.41 -7.19 -12.44
C ALA A 170 -6.54 -8.44 -12.71
N ARG A 171 -6.08 -8.63 -13.95
CA ARG A 171 -5.21 -9.76 -14.35
C ARG A 171 -3.77 -9.61 -13.90
N SER A 172 -3.26 -8.39 -13.78
CA SER A 172 -1.87 -8.13 -13.39
C SER A 172 -1.50 -8.65 -11.99
N LYS A 173 -2.50 -8.81 -11.11
CA LYS A 173 -2.36 -9.11 -9.67
C LYS A 173 -1.51 -8.08 -8.89
N GLN A 174 -1.07 -7.00 -9.52
CA GLN A 174 -0.34 -5.92 -8.88
C GLN A 174 -1.26 -5.06 -8.03
N MET A 175 -0.68 -4.31 -7.09
CA MET A 175 -1.40 -3.22 -6.43
C MET A 175 -1.71 -2.11 -7.43
N LEU A 176 -2.85 -1.42 -7.27
CA LEU A 176 -3.31 -0.38 -8.17
C LEU A 176 -2.24 0.68 -8.42
N ARG A 177 -1.57 1.13 -7.35
CA ARG A 177 -0.48 2.12 -7.46
C ARG A 177 0.62 1.64 -8.41
N THR A 178 1.10 0.41 -8.23
CA THR A 178 2.16 -0.19 -9.06
C THR A 178 1.70 -0.35 -10.50
N PHE A 179 0.46 -0.79 -10.70
CA PHE A 179 -0.13 -0.94 -12.03
C PHE A 179 -0.23 0.42 -12.74
N MET A 180 -0.79 1.44 -12.09
CA MET A 180 -0.93 2.77 -12.70
C MET A 180 0.43 3.40 -13.04
N SER A 181 1.48 3.11 -12.25
CA SER A 181 2.84 3.53 -12.55
C SER A 181 3.44 2.83 -13.77
N SER A 182 3.04 1.59 -14.08
CA SER A 182 3.53 0.86 -15.27
C SER A 182 2.74 1.14 -16.55
N GLN A 183 1.52 1.69 -16.42
CA GLN A 183 0.67 2.09 -17.55
C GLN A 183 1.02 3.45 -18.16
N GLN A 184 1.88 4.25 -17.50
CA GLN A 184 2.41 5.44 -18.16
C GLN A 184 3.25 4.99 -19.37
N PRO A 185 2.90 5.42 -20.59
CA PRO A 185 3.70 5.06 -21.75
C PRO A 185 5.11 5.61 -21.53
N ASN A 186 6.08 4.72 -21.42
CA ASN A 186 7.44 5.05 -21.81
C ASN A 186 7.33 5.47 -23.28
N SER A 187 7.26 6.78 -23.54
CA SER A 187 7.20 7.43 -24.86
C SER A 187 7.84 6.56 -25.95
N SER A 188 7.02 5.85 -26.72
CA SER A 188 7.47 5.08 -27.87
C SER A 188 7.71 6.04 -29.03
N THR A 189 8.95 6.53 -29.18
CA THR A 189 9.34 7.45 -30.24
C THR A 189 9.56 6.66 -31.55
N VAL A 190 8.72 6.94 -32.57
CA VAL A 190 8.93 6.44 -33.95
C VAL A 190 10.02 7.29 -34.61
N THR A 191 11.14 6.68 -34.99
CA THR A 191 12.21 7.32 -35.78
C THR A 191 12.00 7.04 -37.27
N ASN A 192 11.72 8.09 -38.07
CA ASN A 192 11.77 8.02 -39.53
C ASN A 192 13.12 8.58 -40.00
N ASN A 193 13.90 7.78 -40.70
CA ASN A 193 15.29 8.09 -41.07
C ASN A 193 15.32 8.54 -42.54
N TYR A 194 15.47 9.85 -42.79
CA TYR A 194 15.61 10.39 -44.16
C TYR A 194 16.87 11.28 -44.25
N HIS A 195 17.80 10.89 -45.13
CA HIS A 195 19.00 11.65 -45.50
C HIS A 195 19.85 12.21 -44.34
N ASN A 196 20.44 11.32 -43.53
CA ASN A 196 21.48 11.64 -42.53
C ASN A 196 21.13 12.77 -41.54
N SER A 197 19.83 13.05 -41.38
CA SER A 197 19.32 14.00 -40.40
C SER A 197 18.24 13.32 -39.58
N ASN A 198 18.53 13.09 -38.30
CA ASN A 198 17.53 12.65 -37.34
C ASN A 198 16.72 13.89 -36.91
N ILE A 199 15.53 14.07 -37.47
CA ILE A 199 14.58 15.07 -36.99
C ILE A 199 13.63 14.39 -36.00
N VAL A 200 13.84 14.67 -34.72
CA VAL A 200 12.90 14.28 -33.64
C VAL A 200 11.83 15.36 -33.53
N ARG A 201 10.56 14.97 -33.63
CA ARG A 201 9.44 15.87 -33.34
C ARG A 201 8.67 15.32 -32.13
N GLY A 202 9.09 15.72 -30.93
CA GLY A 202 8.49 15.35 -29.65
C GLY A 202 9.51 15.30 -28.51
N ASP A 203 9.04 15.46 -27.27
CA ASP A 203 9.85 15.37 -26.04
C ASP A 203 10.42 13.95 -25.88
N ALA A 204 11.70 13.77 -26.15
CA ALA A 204 12.38 12.49 -26.05
C ALA A 204 12.97 12.29 -24.64
N ARG A 205 12.33 11.43 -23.83
CA ARG A 205 12.90 10.95 -22.56
C ARG A 205 13.62 9.61 -22.80
N GLY A 206 14.92 9.54 -22.48
CA GLY A 206 15.67 8.28 -22.38
C GLY A 206 15.96 7.54 -23.68
N SER A 207 16.10 8.22 -24.82
CA SER A 207 16.39 7.57 -26.11
C SER A 207 17.90 7.46 -26.39
N ASN A 208 18.36 6.27 -26.81
CA ASN A 208 19.70 6.06 -27.36
C ASN A 208 19.74 6.54 -28.81
N PHE A 209 20.44 7.63 -29.07
CA PHE A 209 20.68 8.12 -30.43
C PHE A 209 21.93 7.45 -31.00
N ALA A 210 21.78 6.67 -32.08
CA ALA A 210 22.91 6.26 -32.90
C ALA A 210 23.14 7.33 -33.98
N SER A 211 24.26 8.03 -33.89
CA SER A 211 24.87 8.78 -35.00
C SER A 211 26.32 8.32 -35.11
N GLY A 212 26.82 8.22 -36.35
CA GLY A 212 28.02 7.47 -36.72
C GLY A 212 29.34 7.80 -36.01
N ASP A 213 30.25 6.83 -36.17
CA ASP A 213 31.67 6.74 -35.85
C ASP A 213 32.18 7.47 -34.60
N ASN A 214 32.11 6.73 -33.49
CA ASN A 214 32.95 6.83 -32.29
C ASN A 214 32.78 8.06 -31.40
N ALA A 215 31.55 8.52 -31.20
CA ALA A 215 31.21 9.35 -30.03
C ALA A 215 29.88 8.90 -29.40
N THR A 216 29.96 8.06 -28.37
CA THR A 216 28.84 7.82 -27.46
C THR A 216 28.64 9.07 -26.62
N GLN A 217 27.78 10.00 -27.05
CA GLN A 217 27.30 11.07 -26.18
C GLN A 217 26.06 10.58 -25.45
N THR A 218 26.28 10.03 -24.27
CA THR A 218 25.24 9.80 -23.28
C THR A 218 24.78 11.18 -22.79
N VAL A 219 23.63 11.67 -23.26
CA VAL A 219 22.98 12.80 -22.60
C VAL A 219 22.29 12.24 -21.35
N ASN A 220 23.09 12.04 -20.32
CA ASN A 220 22.59 11.92 -18.97
C ASN A 220 22.07 13.30 -18.58
N HIS A 221 20.75 13.51 -18.59
CA HIS A 221 20.17 14.31 -17.51
C HIS A 221 20.13 13.45 -16.25
N GLY A 222 21.33 12.99 -15.85
CA GLY A 222 21.58 12.53 -14.51
C GLY A 222 21.43 13.72 -13.59
N VAL A 223 21.02 13.43 -12.36
CA VAL A 223 21.12 14.38 -11.26
C VAL A 223 22.50 15.03 -11.32
N ASP A 224 22.57 16.35 -11.41
CA ASP A 224 23.83 17.09 -11.43
C ASP A 224 24.70 16.57 -10.28
N ALA A 225 25.84 15.97 -10.60
CA ALA A 225 26.67 15.27 -9.61
C ALA A 225 27.16 16.22 -8.53
N ASP A 226 27.39 17.49 -8.87
CA ASP A 226 27.78 18.53 -7.92
C ASP A 226 26.58 18.93 -7.05
N ALA A 227 25.38 18.98 -7.62
CA ALA A 227 24.16 19.22 -6.85
C ALA A 227 23.79 18.04 -5.94
N PHE A 228 24.05 16.80 -6.35
CA PHE A 228 23.85 15.61 -5.52
C PHE A 228 24.87 15.51 -4.39
N ALA A 229 26.13 15.84 -4.68
CA ALA A 229 27.15 15.98 -3.65
C ALA A 229 26.78 17.07 -2.64
N ALA A 230 26.25 18.20 -3.09
CA ALA A 230 25.73 19.25 -2.21
C ALA A 230 24.54 18.75 -1.36
N LEU A 231 23.65 17.92 -1.93
CA LEU A 231 22.53 17.32 -1.23
C LEU A 231 22.95 16.34 -0.12
N ILE A 232 24.08 15.65 -0.27
CA ILE A 232 24.64 14.76 0.76
C ILE A 232 25.39 15.56 1.83
N THR A 233 26.14 16.58 1.40
CA THR A 233 27.01 17.37 2.27
C THR A 233 26.21 18.29 3.20
N GLN A 234 25.14 18.93 2.70
CA GLN A 234 24.33 19.86 3.48
C GLN A 234 23.67 19.23 4.74
N PRO A 235 22.98 18.07 4.65
CA PRO A 235 22.47 17.36 5.82
C PRO A 235 23.60 16.96 6.78
N ARG A 236 24.73 16.47 6.25
CA ARG A 236 25.88 16.01 7.02
C ARG A 236 26.49 17.14 7.86
N ASP A 237 26.57 18.34 7.29
CA ASP A 237 27.07 19.55 7.97
C ASP A 237 26.10 20.06 9.04
N VAL A 238 24.81 19.76 8.93
CA VAL A 238 23.77 20.19 9.89
C VAL A 238 23.66 19.23 11.07
N VAL A 239 23.99 17.94 10.90
CA VAL A 239 23.88 16.91 11.96
C VAL A 239 24.50 17.33 13.31
N PRO A 240 25.72 17.92 13.38
CA PRO A 240 26.33 18.32 14.65
C PRO A 240 25.59 19.46 15.37
N HIS A 241 24.74 20.19 14.66
CA HIS A 241 23.97 21.33 15.17
C HIS A 241 22.54 20.95 15.56
N LEU A 242 22.12 19.71 15.31
CA LEU A 242 20.82 19.20 15.74
C LEU A 242 20.97 18.60 17.14
N GLU A 243 20.03 18.93 18.03
CA GLU A 243 19.91 18.34 19.37
C GLU A 243 19.31 16.93 19.31
N LEU A 244 19.90 16.07 18.48
CA LEU A 244 19.48 14.68 18.30
C LEU A 244 19.96 13.80 19.44
N SER A 245 19.15 12.78 19.77
CA SER A 245 19.60 11.64 20.56
C SER A 245 20.75 10.93 19.84
N GLN A 246 21.52 10.10 20.57
CA GLN A 246 22.60 9.34 19.94
C GLN A 246 22.08 8.38 18.86
N GLU A 247 20.95 7.72 19.14
CA GLU A 247 20.26 6.80 18.23
C GLU A 247 19.81 7.51 16.94
N ASP A 248 19.11 8.64 17.06
CA ASP A 248 18.64 9.40 15.88
C ASP A 248 19.80 9.97 15.04
N ARG A 249 20.96 10.25 15.68
CA ARG A 249 22.16 10.73 14.99
C ARG A 249 22.82 9.63 14.18
N GLU A 250 22.86 8.41 14.71
CA GLU A 250 23.39 7.22 14.04
C GLU A 250 22.50 6.85 12.84
N ASP A 251 21.18 6.78 13.05
CA ASP A 251 20.18 6.53 12.00
C ASP A 251 20.24 7.57 10.88
N LEU A 252 20.36 8.86 11.23
CA LEU A 252 20.48 9.92 10.25
C LEU A 252 21.75 9.80 9.41
N THR A 253 22.86 9.41 10.03
CA THR A 253 24.15 9.24 9.35
C THR A 253 24.08 8.07 8.37
N GLU A 254 23.48 6.95 8.77
CA GLU A 254 23.28 5.78 7.92
C GLU A 254 22.39 6.08 6.71
N GLU A 255 21.30 6.83 6.90
CA GLU A 255 20.41 7.23 5.81
C GLU A 255 21.08 8.24 4.84
N ILE A 256 21.97 9.12 5.33
CA ILE A 256 22.78 10.02 4.47
C ILE A 256 23.81 9.22 3.66
N ASP A 257 24.49 8.24 4.26
CA ASP A 257 25.47 7.39 3.55
C ASP A 257 24.76 6.45 2.55
N THR A 258 23.56 5.96 2.88
CA THR A 258 22.69 5.22 1.96
C THR A 258 22.30 6.09 0.77
N LEU A 259 21.93 7.35 1.00
CA LEU A 259 21.61 8.30 -0.07
C LEU A 259 22.81 8.52 -1.01
N ALA A 260 24.03 8.55 -0.47
CA ALA A 260 25.25 8.67 -1.27
C ALA A 260 25.48 7.48 -2.21
N GLY A 261 25.08 6.27 -1.79
CA GLY A 261 25.16 5.06 -2.60
C GLY A 261 24.11 4.97 -3.73
N GLU A 262 23.04 5.76 -3.66
CA GLU A 262 21.89 5.69 -4.57
C GLU A 262 21.94 6.68 -5.74
N GLN A 263 23.10 7.29 -6.02
CA GLN A 263 23.27 8.34 -7.05
C GLN A 263 22.75 7.96 -8.45
N THR A 264 22.72 6.67 -8.79
CA THR A 264 22.31 6.14 -10.10
C THR A 264 20.83 5.77 -10.19
N ASP A 265 20.10 5.73 -9.06
CA ASP A 265 18.66 5.47 -9.01
C ASP A 265 17.91 6.66 -8.36
N PRO A 266 17.39 7.61 -9.17
CA PRO A 266 16.63 8.75 -8.68
C PRO A 266 15.39 8.35 -7.85
N GLY A 267 14.81 7.17 -8.13
CA GLY A 267 13.65 6.66 -7.41
C GLY A 267 14.00 6.17 -6.00
N ALA A 268 15.15 5.54 -5.84
CA ALA A 268 15.70 5.15 -4.55
C ALA A 268 16.13 6.39 -3.75
N ALA A 269 16.92 7.29 -4.36
CA ALA A 269 17.36 8.53 -3.73
C ALA A 269 16.19 9.38 -3.21
N ARG A 270 15.06 9.43 -3.95
CA ARG A 270 13.81 10.09 -3.52
C ARG A 270 13.16 9.47 -2.28
N ARG A 271 13.29 8.16 -2.08
CA ARG A 271 12.74 7.47 -0.90
C ARG A 271 13.61 7.73 0.31
N THR A 272 14.92 7.59 0.16
CA THR A 272 15.92 7.80 1.20
C THR A 272 15.93 9.27 1.66
N TRP A 273 15.85 10.22 0.72
CA TRP A 273 15.69 11.63 1.03
C TRP A 273 14.45 11.97 1.87
N ARG A 274 13.33 11.26 1.68
CA ARG A 274 12.13 11.45 2.51
C ARG A 274 12.34 11.00 3.95
N ARG A 275 13.18 9.98 4.17
CA ARG A 275 13.54 9.52 5.52
C ARG A 275 14.46 10.51 6.20
N VAL A 276 15.50 10.98 5.50
CA VAL A 276 16.38 12.06 5.95
C VAL A 276 15.58 13.31 6.36
N LYS A 277 14.62 13.76 5.54
CA LYS A 277 13.74 14.89 5.90
C LYS A 277 12.92 14.65 7.16
N ARG A 278 12.43 13.42 7.38
CA ARG A 278 11.60 13.08 8.54
C ARG A 278 12.36 13.20 9.86
N ILE A 279 13.66 12.95 9.85
CA ILE A 279 14.53 13.02 11.03
C ILE A 279 15.01 14.47 11.26
N ILE A 280 15.42 15.16 10.19
CA ILE A 280 16.02 16.49 10.30
C ILE A 280 14.98 17.60 10.59
N VAL A 281 13.78 17.54 10.01
CA VAL A 281 12.76 18.60 10.15
C VAL A 281 12.30 18.78 11.61
N PRO A 282 11.95 17.74 12.36
CA PRO A 282 11.52 17.88 13.75
C PRO A 282 12.68 18.26 14.69
N ALA A 283 13.92 17.93 14.33
CA ALA A 283 15.11 18.16 15.15
C ALA A 283 15.68 19.59 15.05
N ALA A 284 15.16 20.40 14.11
CA ALA A 284 15.55 21.79 13.94
C ALA A 284 14.86 22.69 14.98
N THR A 285 15.31 22.62 16.24
CA THR A 285 14.69 23.35 17.37
C THR A 285 15.20 24.78 17.54
N THR A 286 16.24 25.18 16.79
CA THR A 286 16.86 26.52 16.85
C THR A 286 16.75 27.24 15.51
N VAL A 287 16.68 28.57 15.53
CA VAL A 287 16.55 29.42 14.32
C VAL A 287 17.70 29.17 13.31
N LEU A 288 18.91 28.89 13.80
CA LEU A 288 20.06 28.57 12.94
C LEU A 288 19.93 27.17 12.32
N ALA A 289 19.47 26.18 13.10
CA ALA A 289 19.18 24.84 12.57
C ALA A 289 18.03 24.89 11.55
N GLU A 290 16.96 25.64 11.82
CA GLU A 290 15.84 25.82 10.88
C GLU A 290 16.29 26.39 9.54
N GLN A 291 17.12 27.43 9.52
CA GLN A 291 17.63 28.02 8.27
C GLN A 291 18.48 27.04 7.47
N ALA A 292 19.36 26.28 8.14
CA ALA A 292 20.21 25.31 7.48
C ALA A 292 19.42 24.09 6.95
N VAL A 293 18.42 23.64 7.71
CA VAL A 293 17.49 22.58 7.30
C VAL A 293 16.63 23.01 6.12
N GLN A 294 16.12 24.24 6.11
CA GLN A 294 15.36 24.77 4.98
C GLN A 294 16.22 24.89 3.70
N ALA A 295 17.49 25.27 3.82
CA ALA A 295 18.42 25.29 2.68
C ALA A 295 18.66 23.88 2.12
N ALA A 296 18.89 22.89 2.99
CA ALA A 296 19.05 21.49 2.60
C ALA A 296 17.79 20.93 1.93
N ILE A 297 16.61 21.24 2.47
CA ILE A 297 15.33 20.84 1.91
C ILE A 297 15.10 21.47 0.54
N ALA A 298 15.38 22.76 0.37
CA ALA A 298 15.24 23.46 -0.90
C ALA A 298 16.14 22.82 -1.98
N GLY A 299 17.40 22.55 -1.66
CA GLY A 299 18.35 21.86 -2.55
C GLY A 299 17.84 20.48 -2.98
N GLY A 300 17.43 19.65 -2.01
CA GLY A 300 16.95 18.30 -2.33
C GLY A 300 15.59 18.25 -3.02
N THR A 301 14.74 19.26 -2.83
CA THR A 301 13.43 19.32 -3.51
C THR A 301 13.56 19.84 -4.94
N GLY A 302 14.51 20.75 -5.20
CA GLY A 302 14.84 21.17 -6.57
C GLY A 302 15.55 20.09 -7.39
N LEU A 303 16.33 19.23 -6.72
CA LEU A 303 17.11 18.18 -7.36
C LEU A 303 16.36 16.85 -7.55
N LEU A 304 15.53 16.47 -6.57
CA LEU A 304 14.81 15.20 -6.53
C LEU A 304 13.29 15.35 -6.70
N GLY A 305 12.76 16.55 -6.93
CA GLY A 305 11.36 16.80 -7.31
C GLY A 305 11.06 16.27 -8.71
#